data_AF-A0A9Y1BK33-F1
#
_entry.id   AF-A0A9Y1BK33-F1
#
_cell.length_a   1.000
_cell.length_b   1.000
_cell.length_c   1.000
_cell.angle_alpha   90.00
_cell.angle_beta   90.00
_cell.angle_gamma   90.00
#
_symmetry.space_group_name_H-M   'P 1'
#
loop_
_entity.id
_entity.type
_entity.pdbx_description
1 polymer ?
#
loop_
_entity_poly.entity_id
_entity_poly.type
_entity_poly.pdbx_seq_one_letter_code
_entity_poly.pdbx_strand_id
1 'polypeptide(L)'
;MESAAKLLFQSISSVYNSTISSSALQSQICFKPLNMPSYYYGIRLNDSIIPDRLIIRIAENKKEVFVDLLWLVNSPNFVIQNCALFSYMKKKITCSSNSREIKSLLEHDASITACYDDLINVDGAFQKVLIGSKYCYFQKVFDEIGVEQDRIPTPSFAISRSILKKKELNNPRYKDLAINSFIAIIDIVQRSFELLSSQRKEKKNVNEMYCVRCGYKIPPSSYFCPFCGSKQ
;
A
#
# COMPACT_ATOMS: atom_id res chain seq x y z
N MET A 1 21.36 -6.12 -1.76
CA MET A 1 20.63 -5.23 -0.85
C MET A 1 20.65 -3.77 -1.29
N GLU A 2 21.80 -3.10 -1.28
CA GLU A 2 21.94 -1.67 -1.65
C GLU A 2 21.37 -1.37 -3.04
N SER A 3 21.56 -2.28 -3.99
CA SER A 3 21.01 -2.16 -5.35
C SER A 3 19.49 -2.10 -5.36
N ALA A 4 18.78 -2.96 -4.62
CA ALA A 4 17.31 -2.98 -4.61
C ALA A 4 16.73 -1.76 -3.90
N ALA A 5 17.35 -1.36 -2.79
CA ALA A 5 17.01 -0.12 -2.10
C ALA A 5 17.17 1.08 -3.04
N LYS A 6 18.29 1.16 -3.76
CA LYS A 6 18.55 2.24 -4.73
C LYS A 6 17.48 2.31 -5.82
N LEU A 7 17.10 1.18 -6.42
CA LEU A 7 16.04 1.14 -7.45
C LEU A 7 14.69 1.62 -6.88
N LEU A 8 14.33 1.15 -5.69
CA LEU A 8 13.09 1.57 -5.02
C LEU A 8 13.11 3.07 -4.72
N PHE A 9 14.20 3.58 -4.12
CA PHE A 9 14.30 5.01 -3.80
C PHE A 9 14.33 5.88 -5.05
N GLN A 10 14.97 5.44 -6.15
CA GLN A 10 14.87 6.13 -7.44
C GLN A 10 13.43 6.23 -7.92
N SER A 11 12.67 5.14 -7.81
CA SER A 11 11.25 5.08 -8.21
C SER A 11 10.37 5.96 -7.32
N ILE A 12 10.58 5.95 -6.01
CA ILE A 12 9.88 6.81 -5.06
C ILE A 12 10.23 8.28 -5.36
N SER A 13 11.50 8.60 -5.56
CA SER A 13 11.94 9.96 -5.88
C SER A 13 11.40 10.45 -7.23
N SER A 14 11.24 9.59 -8.24
CA SER A 14 10.67 10.01 -9.53
C SER A 14 9.19 10.38 -9.43
N VAL A 15 8.44 9.70 -8.55
CA VAL A 15 7.01 9.99 -8.34
C VAL A 15 6.82 11.15 -7.35
N TYR A 16 7.61 11.18 -6.27
CA TYR A 16 7.40 12.06 -5.11
C TYR A 16 8.40 13.20 -5.00
N ASN A 17 9.15 13.51 -6.06
CA ASN A 17 10.18 14.55 -5.98
C ASN A 17 9.58 15.84 -5.38
N SER A 18 10.31 16.50 -4.47
CA SER A 18 9.89 17.66 -3.66
C SER A 18 8.82 17.45 -2.55
N THR A 19 8.37 16.22 -2.29
CA THR A 19 7.33 15.95 -1.26
C THR A 19 7.76 15.02 -0.12
N ILE A 20 9.00 14.55 -0.12
CA ILE A 20 9.55 13.73 0.98
C ILE A 20 10.00 14.67 2.11
N SER A 21 9.29 14.64 3.24
CA SER A 21 9.57 15.56 4.37
C SER A 21 10.64 15.05 5.34
N SER A 22 10.77 13.72 5.47
CA SER A 22 11.81 13.08 6.30
C SER A 22 11.88 11.57 6.07
N SER A 23 13.10 11.02 6.19
CA SER A 23 13.32 9.58 6.37
C SER A 23 13.38 9.27 7.87
N ALA A 24 12.32 8.67 8.41
CA ALA A 24 12.35 8.17 9.78
C ALA A 24 13.11 6.84 9.82
N LEU A 25 14.28 6.82 10.47
CA LEU A 25 15.11 5.62 10.65
C LEU A 25 14.46 4.54 11.54
N GLN A 26 13.45 4.89 12.34
CA GLN A 26 12.66 3.95 13.13
C GLN A 26 11.25 3.85 12.56
N SER A 27 11.04 2.93 11.62
CA SER A 27 9.70 2.47 11.29
C SER A 27 9.08 1.83 12.52
N GLN A 28 7.81 2.15 12.82
CA GLN A 28 7.02 1.26 13.68
C GLN A 28 7.10 -0.14 13.10
N ILE A 29 7.48 -1.13 13.92
CA ILE A 29 7.64 -2.52 13.48
C ILE A 29 6.23 -3.09 13.27
N CYS A 30 5.67 -2.80 12.11
CA CYS A 30 4.42 -3.37 11.61
C CYS A 30 4.67 -4.72 10.91
N PHE A 31 5.93 -5.10 10.75
CA PHE A 31 6.35 -6.31 10.08
C PHE A 31 6.91 -7.29 11.13
N LYS A 32 6.47 -8.55 11.08
CA LYS A 32 7.05 -9.63 11.85
C LYS A 32 8.54 -9.76 11.48
N PRO A 33 9.42 -10.06 12.44
CA PRO A 33 10.82 -10.36 12.15
C PRO A 33 10.90 -11.58 11.22
N LEU A 34 11.79 -11.51 10.23
CA LEU A 34 12.08 -12.63 9.35
C LEU A 34 13.38 -13.29 9.80
N ASN A 35 13.52 -14.60 9.55
CA ASN A 35 14.76 -15.35 9.74
C ASN A 35 15.78 -15.06 8.62
N MET A 36 15.92 -13.80 8.23
CA MET A 36 16.87 -13.33 7.21
C MET A 36 17.20 -11.84 7.41
N PRO A 37 18.36 -11.37 6.91
CA PRO A 37 18.74 -9.96 7.00
C PRO A 37 17.63 -9.06 6.43
N SER A 38 17.16 -8.13 7.26
CA SER A 38 16.02 -7.26 6.97
C SER A 38 16.33 -5.81 7.36
N TYR A 39 15.97 -4.89 6.48
CA TYR A 39 16.26 -3.46 6.57
C TYR A 39 14.96 -2.70 6.48
N TYR A 40 14.83 -1.66 7.29
CA TYR A 40 13.59 -0.94 7.44
C TYR A 40 13.81 0.54 7.16
N TYR A 41 12.86 1.13 6.44
CA TYR A 41 12.85 2.56 6.16
C TYR A 41 11.45 3.11 6.39
N GLY A 42 11.36 4.32 6.96
CA GLY A 42 10.14 5.09 7.02
C GLY A 42 10.27 6.34 6.16
N ILE A 43 9.28 6.62 5.32
CA ILE A 43 9.20 7.83 4.50
C ILE A 43 7.89 8.54 4.85
N ARG A 44 7.97 9.84 5.14
CA ARG A 44 6.79 10.69 5.19
C ARG A 44 6.67 11.46 3.87
N LEU A 45 5.50 11.36 3.26
CA LEU A 45 5.09 12.11 2.07
C LEU A 45 4.36 13.38 2.52
N ASN A 46 4.27 14.38 1.65
CA ASN A 46 3.56 15.62 1.95
C ASN A 46 2.09 15.32 2.29
N ASP A 47 1.51 16.11 3.20
CA ASP A 47 0.15 15.94 3.72
C ASP A 47 -0.94 16.11 2.62
N SER A 48 -0.57 16.61 1.43
CA SER A 48 -1.44 16.69 0.25
C SER A 48 -1.56 15.38 -0.54
N ILE A 49 -0.75 14.37 -0.23
CA ILE A 49 -0.70 13.08 -0.93
C ILE A 49 -1.40 12.01 -0.08
N ILE A 50 -2.23 11.19 -0.73
CA ILE A 50 -2.78 9.98 -0.13
C ILE A 50 -2.25 8.81 -0.95
N PRO A 51 -1.53 7.84 -0.34
CA PRO A 51 -1.15 7.74 1.08
C PRO A 51 -0.06 8.75 1.49
N ASP A 52 0.02 9.09 2.78
CA ASP A 52 0.90 10.16 3.31
C ASP A 52 2.15 9.63 4.04
N ARG A 53 2.23 8.32 4.26
CA ARG A 53 3.40 7.68 4.87
C ARG A 53 3.64 6.30 4.26
N LEU A 54 4.91 5.93 4.14
CA LEU A 54 5.36 4.66 3.60
C LEU A 54 6.37 4.00 4.55
N ILE A 55 6.10 2.77 4.94
CA ILE A 55 7.02 1.90 5.66
C ILE A 55 7.53 0.84 4.70
N ILE A 56 8.84 0.67 4.63
CA ILE A 56 9.52 -0.22 3.69
C ILE A 56 10.26 -1.27 4.50
N ARG A 57 10.10 -2.55 4.13
CA ARG A 57 11.01 -3.62 4.55
C ARG A 57 11.69 -4.21 3.32
N ILE A 58 13.02 -4.22 3.32
CA ILE A 58 13.82 -4.92 2.33
C ILE A 58 14.50 -6.10 3.04
N ALA A 59 14.22 -7.31 2.59
CA ALA A 59 14.82 -8.52 3.12
C ALA A 59 15.50 -9.31 1.99
N GLU A 60 16.56 -10.05 2.27
CA GLU A 60 17.19 -10.87 1.23
C GLU A 60 17.61 -12.26 1.71
N ASN A 61 17.51 -13.22 0.80
CA ASN A 61 18.12 -14.54 0.93
C ASN A 61 19.24 -14.70 -0.12
N LYS A 62 19.73 -15.92 -0.34
CA LYS A 62 20.81 -16.18 -1.31
C LYS A 62 20.42 -15.89 -2.77
N LYS A 63 19.13 -15.99 -3.13
CA LYS A 63 18.62 -15.93 -4.51
C LYS A 63 17.78 -14.68 -4.78
N GLU A 64 17.08 -14.18 -3.77
CA GLU A 64 15.99 -13.23 -3.92
C GLU A 64 16.11 -12.06 -2.95
N VAL A 65 15.58 -10.92 -3.38
CA VAL A 65 15.36 -9.73 -2.55
C VAL A 65 13.87 -9.45 -2.48
N PHE A 66 13.33 -9.45 -1.28
CA PHE A 66 11.95 -9.12 -0.98
C PHE A 66 11.86 -7.63 -0.68
N VAL A 67 10.95 -6.94 -1.35
CA VAL A 67 10.64 -5.53 -1.11
C VAL A 67 9.17 -5.46 -0.73
N ASP A 68 8.93 -5.20 0.56
CA ASP A 68 7.60 -5.05 1.13
C ASP A 68 7.34 -3.58 1.43
N LEU A 69 6.20 -3.09 0.97
CA LEU A 69 5.79 -1.71 1.11
C LEU A 69 4.46 -1.67 1.86
N LEU A 70 4.40 -0.88 2.93
CA LEU A 70 3.19 -0.61 3.70
C LEU A 70 2.91 0.89 3.65
N TRP A 71 1.91 1.27 2.86
CA TRP A 71 1.43 2.65 2.78
C TRP A 71 0.37 2.89 3.84
N LEU A 72 0.47 4.00 4.54
CA LEU A 72 -0.44 4.43 5.60
C LEU A 72 -1.15 5.70 5.16
N VAL A 73 -2.39 5.86 5.63
CA VAL A 73 -3.18 7.08 5.44
C VAL A 73 -3.54 7.63 6.81
N ASN A 74 -2.88 8.70 7.27
CA ASN A 74 -3.16 9.27 8.59
C ASN A 74 -4.41 10.16 8.62
N SER A 75 -5.07 10.40 7.48
CA SER A 75 -6.31 11.18 7.45
C SER A 75 -7.44 10.43 8.17
N PRO A 76 -7.93 10.91 9.33
CA PRO A 76 -8.98 10.24 10.09
C PRO A 76 -10.31 10.19 9.33
N ASN A 77 -10.50 11.12 8.38
CA ASN A 77 -11.66 11.21 7.51
C ASN A 77 -11.55 10.30 6.27
N PHE A 78 -10.48 9.52 6.16
CA PHE A 78 -10.24 8.60 5.05
C PHE A 78 -10.24 7.15 5.56
N VAL A 79 -11.43 6.56 5.62
CA VAL A 79 -11.63 5.16 6.06
C VAL A 79 -12.24 4.37 4.92
N ILE A 80 -11.46 3.48 4.33
CA ILE A 80 -11.96 2.53 3.34
C ILE A 80 -12.69 1.40 4.10
N GLN A 81 -13.95 1.14 3.79
CA GLN A 81 -14.70 0.06 4.47
C GLN A 81 -14.49 -1.31 3.83
N ASN A 82 -14.03 -1.31 2.59
CA ASN A 82 -13.87 -2.49 1.75
C ASN A 82 -12.41 -2.66 1.35
N CYS A 83 -12.09 -3.81 0.78
CA CYS A 83 -10.73 -4.15 0.41
C CYS A 83 -10.66 -4.64 -1.02
N ALA A 84 -9.54 -4.37 -1.67
CA ALA A 84 -9.23 -4.86 -2.99
C ALA A 84 -7.82 -5.46 -2.99
N LEU A 85 -7.68 -6.62 -3.63
CA LEU A 85 -6.43 -7.33 -3.79
C LEU A 85 -6.16 -7.49 -5.28
N PHE A 86 -5.12 -6.82 -5.74
CA PHE A 86 -4.47 -7.08 -7.02
C PHE A 86 -3.47 -8.21 -6.82
N SER A 87 -3.48 -9.19 -7.72
CA SER A 87 -2.57 -10.33 -7.67
C SER A 87 -2.19 -10.77 -9.07
N TYR A 88 -0.96 -11.24 -9.22
CA TYR A 88 -0.50 -11.85 -10.45
C TYR A 88 -0.79 -13.35 -10.46
N MET A 89 -1.71 -13.81 -11.30
CA MET A 89 -2.07 -15.21 -11.46
C MET A 89 -2.25 -15.58 -12.94
N LYS A 90 -1.71 -16.73 -13.35
CA LYS A 90 -1.86 -17.24 -14.74
C LYS A 90 -1.43 -16.22 -15.81
N LYS A 91 -0.29 -15.55 -15.59
CA LYS A 91 0.28 -14.52 -16.49
C LYS A 91 -0.61 -13.29 -16.72
N LYS A 92 -1.52 -13.01 -15.78
CA LYS A 92 -2.33 -11.79 -15.80
C LYS A 92 -2.50 -11.22 -14.40
N ILE A 93 -2.71 -9.92 -14.33
CA ILE A 93 -3.10 -9.26 -13.09
C ILE A 93 -4.61 -9.36 -12.96
N THR A 94 -5.08 -9.72 -11.77
CA THR A 94 -6.50 -9.81 -11.44
C THR A 94 -6.80 -8.98 -10.21
N CYS A 95 -7.94 -8.29 -10.21
CA CYS A 95 -8.47 -7.59 -9.03
C CYS A 95 -9.58 -8.43 -8.38
N SER A 96 -9.48 -8.64 -7.06
CA SER A 96 -10.52 -9.24 -6.25
C SER A 96 -10.92 -8.28 -5.13
N SER A 97 -12.19 -8.27 -4.73
CA SER A 97 -12.67 -7.40 -3.67
C SER A 97 -13.85 -8.04 -2.94
N ASN A 98 -14.05 -7.65 -1.69
CA ASN A 98 -15.27 -7.96 -0.93
C ASN A 98 -16.48 -7.10 -1.35
N SER A 99 -16.29 -6.11 -2.22
CA SER A 99 -17.35 -5.28 -2.80
C SER A 99 -17.33 -5.34 -4.33
N ARG A 100 -18.48 -5.68 -4.94
CA ARG A 100 -18.61 -5.70 -6.41
C ARG A 100 -18.40 -4.32 -7.02
N GLU A 101 -18.88 -3.28 -6.35
CA GLU A 101 -18.75 -1.89 -6.79
C GLU A 101 -17.27 -1.48 -6.85
N ILE A 102 -16.51 -1.79 -5.80
CA ILE A 102 -15.07 -1.47 -5.75
C ILE A 102 -14.27 -2.33 -6.70
N LYS A 103 -14.61 -3.61 -6.82
CA LYS A 103 -14.00 -4.47 -7.83
C LYS A 103 -14.17 -3.84 -9.22
N SER A 104 -15.40 -3.49 -9.59
CA SER A 104 -15.70 -2.91 -10.90
C SER A 104 -14.98 -1.59 -11.11
N LEU A 105 -14.95 -0.73 -10.09
CA LEU A 105 -14.29 0.57 -10.14
C LEU A 105 -12.78 0.44 -10.40
N LEU A 106 -12.11 -0.47 -9.71
CA LEU A 106 -10.66 -0.64 -9.80
C LEU A 106 -10.22 -1.48 -11.01
N GLU A 107 -11.01 -2.49 -11.39
CA GLU A 107 -10.69 -3.38 -12.51
C GLU A 107 -10.85 -2.70 -13.88
N HIS A 108 -11.72 -1.69 -13.98
CA HIS A 108 -11.99 -0.98 -15.23
C HIS A 108 -11.38 0.43 -15.30
N ASP A 109 -10.63 0.86 -14.28
CA ASP A 109 -9.93 2.15 -14.34
C ASP A 109 -8.75 2.08 -15.31
N ALA A 110 -8.79 2.93 -16.34
CA ALA A 110 -7.79 2.92 -17.41
C ALA A 110 -6.36 3.15 -16.90
N SER A 111 -6.19 4.05 -15.92
CA SER A 111 -4.89 4.37 -15.33
C SER A 111 -4.31 3.18 -14.59
N ILE A 112 -5.14 2.43 -13.82
CA ILE A 112 -4.71 1.18 -13.18
C ILE A 112 -4.33 0.13 -14.22
N THR A 113 -5.14 -0.06 -15.26
CA THR A 113 -4.88 -1.09 -16.28
C THR A 113 -3.63 -0.80 -17.12
N ALA A 114 -3.30 0.48 -17.33
CA ALA A 114 -2.10 0.89 -18.06
C ALA A 114 -0.80 0.44 -17.35
N CYS A 115 -0.84 0.25 -16.02
CA CYS A 115 0.29 -0.22 -15.24
C CYS A 115 0.62 -1.71 -15.47
N TYR A 116 -0.26 -2.50 -16.07
CA TYR A 116 -0.14 -3.96 -16.02
C TYR A 116 1.05 -4.50 -16.79
N ASP A 117 1.38 -3.90 -17.93
CA ASP A 117 2.52 -4.33 -18.74
C ASP A 117 3.84 -4.17 -17.97
N ASP A 118 4.03 -3.03 -17.31
CA ASP A 118 5.22 -2.76 -16.49
C ASP A 118 5.36 -3.72 -15.29
N LEU A 119 4.26 -4.24 -14.77
CA LEU A 119 4.24 -5.15 -13.64
C LEU A 119 4.53 -6.61 -14.01
N ILE A 120 4.19 -7.03 -15.23
CA ILE A 120 4.41 -8.41 -15.69
C ILE A 120 5.76 -8.60 -16.43
N ASN A 121 6.40 -7.50 -16.83
CA ASN A 121 7.66 -7.51 -17.57
C ASN A 121 8.86 -8.02 -16.75
N VAL A 122 8.77 -8.02 -15.43
CA VAL A 122 9.78 -8.58 -14.53
C VAL A 122 9.20 -9.68 -13.67
N ASP A 123 9.64 -10.90 -13.93
CA ASP A 123 9.25 -12.06 -13.12
C ASP A 123 9.55 -11.84 -11.63
N GLY A 124 8.49 -11.85 -10.83
CA GLY A 124 8.51 -11.62 -9.39
C GLY A 124 8.41 -10.16 -8.94
N ALA A 125 8.63 -9.15 -9.80
CA ALA A 125 8.60 -7.75 -9.38
C ALA A 125 7.23 -7.27 -8.92
N PHE A 126 6.16 -7.93 -9.36
CA PHE A 126 4.83 -7.77 -8.80
C PHE A 126 4.28 -9.12 -8.33
N GLN A 127 4.06 -9.25 -7.03
CA GLN A 127 3.27 -10.35 -6.49
C GLN A 127 1.83 -9.92 -6.22
N LYS A 128 1.67 -8.87 -5.43
CA LYS A 128 0.37 -8.41 -4.95
C LYS A 128 0.40 -6.98 -4.45
N VAL A 129 -0.76 -6.35 -4.54
CA VAL A 129 -1.11 -5.09 -3.85
C VAL A 129 -2.46 -5.31 -3.17
N LEU A 130 -2.50 -5.21 -1.85
CA LEU A 130 -3.71 -5.16 -1.04
C LEU A 130 -3.98 -3.69 -0.68
N ILE A 131 -5.21 -3.25 -0.89
CA ILE A 131 -5.71 -1.93 -0.51
C ILE A 131 -6.92 -2.16 0.38
N GLY A 132 -6.98 -1.48 1.52
CA GLY A 132 -8.13 -1.61 2.39
C GLY A 132 -7.94 -0.92 3.72
N SER A 133 -8.53 -1.53 4.74
CA SER A 133 -8.49 -1.02 6.11
C SER A 133 -8.26 -2.12 7.13
N LYS A 134 -8.02 -1.71 8.37
CA LYS A 134 -7.94 -2.61 9.53
C LYS A 134 -9.22 -3.43 9.75
N TYR A 135 -10.32 -3.06 9.11
CA TYR A 135 -11.60 -3.74 9.18
C TYR A 135 -11.79 -4.82 8.11
N CYS A 136 -10.89 -4.85 7.14
CA CYS A 136 -10.92 -5.81 6.05
C CYS A 136 -10.13 -7.05 6.42
N TYR A 137 -10.73 -8.23 6.27
CA TYR A 137 -10.10 -9.49 6.66
C TYR A 137 -9.42 -10.17 5.46
N PHE A 138 -8.10 -10.01 5.37
CA PHE A 138 -7.23 -10.72 4.42
C PHE A 138 -6.05 -11.37 5.15
N GLN A 139 -6.36 -12.17 6.19
CA GLN A 139 -5.37 -12.80 7.06
C GLN A 139 -4.26 -13.52 6.29
N LYS A 140 -4.63 -14.22 5.21
CA LYS A 140 -3.66 -14.89 4.32
C LYS A 140 -2.59 -13.95 3.75
N VAL A 141 -2.97 -12.73 3.35
CA VAL A 141 -2.01 -11.74 2.81
C VAL A 141 -1.10 -11.22 3.92
N PHE A 142 -1.66 -10.94 5.10
CA PHE A 142 -0.87 -10.49 6.26
C PHE A 142 0.11 -11.56 6.72
N ASP A 143 -0.27 -12.84 6.71
CA ASP A 143 0.61 -13.94 7.10
C ASP A 143 1.69 -14.20 6.06
N GLU A 144 1.35 -14.21 4.78
CA GLU A 144 2.31 -14.37 3.69
C GLU A 144 3.33 -13.23 3.69
N ILE A 145 2.88 -11.98 3.85
CA ILE A 145 3.79 -10.84 3.90
C ILE A 145 4.48 -10.76 5.27
N GLY A 146 3.87 -11.23 6.35
CA GLY A 146 4.36 -11.06 7.71
C GLY A 146 4.13 -9.65 8.21
N VAL A 147 2.91 -9.12 8.04
CA VAL A 147 2.46 -7.84 8.61
C VAL A 147 1.63 -8.13 9.87
N GLU A 148 1.91 -7.41 10.96
CA GLU A 148 1.13 -7.43 12.19
C GLU A 148 0.01 -6.39 12.10
N GLN A 149 -1.18 -6.82 11.68
CA GLN A 149 -2.34 -5.94 11.44
C GLN A 149 -2.66 -5.04 12.64
N ASP A 150 -2.58 -5.56 13.87
CA ASP A 150 -2.87 -4.81 15.10
C ASP A 150 -1.89 -3.67 15.37
N ARG A 151 -0.71 -3.68 14.73
CA ARG A 151 0.31 -2.64 14.86
C ARG A 151 0.19 -1.54 13.80
N ILE A 152 -0.73 -1.67 12.84
CA ILE A 152 -0.95 -0.65 11.81
C ILE A 152 -1.64 0.56 12.47
N PRO A 153 -1.02 1.75 12.48
CA PRO A 153 -1.51 2.89 13.26
C PRO A 153 -2.69 3.62 12.60
N THR A 154 -2.99 3.32 11.33
CA THR A 154 -4.01 4.01 10.54
C THR A 154 -5.20 3.09 10.21
N PRO A 155 -6.41 3.64 10.06
CA PRO A 155 -7.57 2.85 9.67
C PRO A 155 -7.46 2.33 8.24
N SER A 156 -6.93 3.13 7.31
CA SER A 156 -6.71 2.75 5.91
C SER A 156 -5.23 2.58 5.60
N PHE A 157 -4.92 1.62 4.75
CA PHE A 157 -3.55 1.31 4.32
C PHE A 157 -3.55 0.55 2.99
N ALA A 158 -2.38 0.47 2.38
CA ALA A 158 -2.09 -0.48 1.32
C ALA A 158 -0.82 -1.26 1.65
N ILE A 159 -0.73 -2.50 1.16
CA ILE A 159 0.46 -3.35 1.29
C ILE A 159 0.81 -3.90 -0.07
N SER A 160 2.09 -3.93 -0.42
CA SER A 160 2.58 -4.65 -1.59
C SER A 160 3.80 -5.49 -1.28
N ARG A 161 4.04 -6.46 -2.15
CA ARG A 161 5.26 -7.24 -2.17
C ARG A 161 5.79 -7.36 -3.59
N SER A 162 7.10 -7.18 -3.72
CA SER A 162 7.91 -7.49 -4.88
C SER A 162 9.02 -8.47 -4.50
N ILE A 163 9.35 -9.40 -5.39
CA ILE A 163 10.45 -10.36 -5.24
C ILE A 163 11.38 -10.21 -6.44
N LEU A 164 12.54 -9.61 -6.22
CA LEU A 164 13.55 -9.41 -7.25
C LEU A 164 14.59 -10.54 -7.24
N LYS A 165 15.07 -10.92 -8.42
CA LYS A 165 16.13 -11.92 -8.58
C LYS A 165 17.48 -11.26 -8.30
N LYS A 166 18.15 -11.67 -7.21
CA LYS A 166 19.40 -11.03 -6.74
C LYS A 166 20.49 -11.03 -7.81
N LYS A 167 20.62 -12.11 -8.58
CA LYS A 167 21.60 -12.25 -9.66
C LYS A 167 21.39 -11.28 -10.82
N GLU A 168 20.15 -10.84 -11.05
CA GLU A 168 19.79 -9.96 -12.17
C GLU A 168 19.91 -8.47 -11.80
N LEU A 169 20.09 -8.13 -10.51
CA LEU A 169 20.15 -6.75 -10.04
C LEU A 169 21.35 -5.95 -10.58
N ASN A 170 22.29 -6.59 -11.28
CA ASN A 170 23.39 -5.91 -11.96
C ASN A 170 23.11 -5.64 -13.45
N ASN A 171 22.12 -6.31 -14.04
CA ASN A 171 21.73 -6.16 -15.45
C ASN A 171 20.98 -4.82 -15.65
N PRO A 172 21.47 -3.91 -16.53
CA PRO A 172 20.84 -2.62 -16.76
C PRO A 172 19.36 -2.73 -17.17
N ARG A 173 19.03 -3.62 -18.10
CA ARG A 173 17.65 -3.82 -18.55
C ARG A 173 16.74 -4.31 -17.42
N TYR A 174 17.25 -5.19 -16.55
CA TYR A 174 16.48 -5.67 -15.41
C TYR A 174 16.22 -4.54 -14.39
N LYS A 175 17.20 -3.66 -14.18
CA LYS A 175 17.06 -2.48 -13.31
C LYS A 175 15.98 -1.54 -13.81
N ASP A 176 16.00 -1.20 -15.09
CA ASP A 176 15.03 -0.28 -15.69
C ASP A 176 13.61 -0.84 -15.59
N LEU A 177 13.44 -2.13 -15.91
CA LEU A 177 12.13 -2.78 -15.80
C LEU A 177 11.67 -2.85 -14.33
N ALA A 178 12.57 -3.11 -13.38
CA ALA A 178 12.23 -3.12 -11.96
C ALA A 178 11.82 -1.74 -11.43
N ILE A 179 12.46 -0.67 -11.91
CA ILE A 179 12.06 0.73 -11.63
C ILE A 179 10.64 0.97 -12.15
N ASN A 180 10.36 0.61 -13.40
CA ASN A 180 9.03 0.77 -13.97
C ASN A 180 7.97 -0.02 -13.19
N SER A 181 8.29 -1.26 -12.77
CA SER A 181 7.38 -2.04 -11.91
C SER A 181 7.11 -1.34 -10.58
N PHE A 182 8.11 -0.72 -9.94
CA PHE A 182 7.89 0.03 -8.70
C PHE A 182 7.05 1.28 -8.91
N ILE A 183 7.27 2.04 -9.99
CA ILE A 183 6.44 3.19 -10.37
C ILE A 183 4.99 2.74 -10.57
N ALA A 184 4.78 1.68 -11.35
CA ALA A 184 3.46 1.09 -11.58
C ALA A 184 2.76 0.63 -10.29
N ILE A 185 3.50 0.08 -9.32
CA ILE A 185 2.95 -0.26 -8.00
C ILE A 185 2.48 1.01 -7.26
N ILE A 186 3.30 2.06 -7.27
CA ILE A 186 2.96 3.35 -6.63
C ILE A 186 1.70 3.93 -7.27
N ASP A 187 1.62 3.94 -8.60
CA ASP A 187 0.48 4.46 -9.35
C ASP A 187 -0.81 3.69 -9.05
N ILE A 188 -0.77 2.36 -9.02
CA ILE A 188 -1.93 1.53 -8.63
C ILE A 188 -2.41 1.91 -7.23
N VAL A 189 -1.49 2.04 -6.28
CA VAL A 189 -1.84 2.38 -4.89
C VAL A 189 -2.49 3.75 -4.82
N GLN A 190 -1.85 4.78 -5.38
CA GLN A 190 -2.36 6.15 -5.37
C GLN A 190 -3.71 6.26 -6.06
N ARG A 191 -3.81 5.76 -7.30
CA ARG A 191 -5.03 5.83 -8.10
C ARG A 191 -6.19 5.12 -7.41
N SER A 192 -5.93 3.98 -6.80
CA SER A 192 -6.95 3.27 -6.03
C SER A 192 -7.43 4.08 -4.83
N PHE A 193 -6.54 4.74 -4.10
CA PHE A 193 -6.95 5.62 -3.00
C PHE A 193 -7.77 6.82 -3.49
N GLU A 194 -7.40 7.43 -4.62
CA GLU A 194 -8.16 8.51 -5.25
C GLU A 194 -9.60 8.08 -5.59
N LEU A 195 -9.76 6.95 -6.28
CA LEU A 195 -11.06 6.40 -6.67
C LEU A 195 -11.93 6.05 -5.46
N LEU A 196 -11.32 5.51 -4.41
CA LEU A 196 -12.02 5.20 -3.16
C LEU A 196 -12.36 6.47 -2.36
N SER A 197 -11.63 7.57 -2.57
CA SER A 197 -11.92 8.88 -1.97
C SER A 197 -13.09 9.60 -2.65
N SER A 198 -13.21 9.51 -3.97
CA SER A 198 -14.22 10.23 -4.74
C SER A 198 -15.62 9.68 -4.50
N GLN A 199 -15.76 8.37 -4.31
CA GLN A 199 -17.01 7.72 -3.88
C GLN A 199 -17.60 8.31 -2.58
N ARG A 200 -16.77 8.84 -1.67
CA ARG A 200 -17.26 9.54 -0.47
C ARG A 200 -17.81 10.92 -0.77
N LYS A 201 -17.25 11.65 -1.75
CA LYS A 201 -17.69 13.02 -2.06
C LYS A 201 -19.10 13.04 -2.65
N GLU A 202 -19.45 12.03 -3.45
CA GLU A 202 -20.81 11.87 -4.00
C GLU A 202 -21.83 11.33 -2.98
N LYS A 203 -21.38 10.54 -1.99
CA LYS A 203 -22.24 9.98 -0.92
C LYS A 203 -22.25 10.80 0.39
N LYS A 204 -21.80 12.06 0.40
CA LYS A 204 -21.98 12.94 1.57
C LYS A 204 -23.45 13.33 1.71
N ASN A 205 -24.26 12.45 2.29
CA ASN A 205 -25.37 12.90 3.12
C ASN A 205 -24.75 13.69 4.28
N VAL A 206 -25.19 14.93 4.47
CA VAL A 206 -24.63 15.94 5.40
C VAL A 206 -24.63 15.49 6.88
N ASN A 207 -25.16 14.30 7.20
CA ASN A 207 -25.39 13.81 8.56
C ASN A 207 -24.55 12.60 8.99
N GLU A 208 -23.46 12.26 8.29
CA GLU A 208 -22.62 11.11 8.67
C GLU A 208 -21.30 11.53 9.33
N MET A 209 -21.14 11.17 10.61
CA MET A 209 -19.90 11.33 11.38
C MET A 209 -19.16 9.98 11.50
N TYR A 210 -17.84 10.01 11.48
CA TYR A 210 -16.98 8.82 11.61
C TYR A 210 -15.97 9.05 12.73
N CYS A 211 -15.65 7.99 13.47
CA CYS A 211 -14.73 8.11 14.59
C CYS A 211 -13.31 8.44 14.11
N VAL A 212 -12.68 9.49 14.65
CA VAL A 212 -11.33 9.91 14.22
C VAL A 212 -10.24 8.86 14.50
N ARG A 213 -10.43 8.01 15.51
CA ARG A 213 -9.43 6.99 15.90
C ARG A 213 -9.67 5.66 15.23
N CYS A 214 -10.92 5.20 15.20
CA CYS A 214 -11.23 3.88 14.67
C CYS A 214 -11.71 3.97 13.22
N GLY A 215 -12.61 4.90 12.90
CA GLY A 215 -13.18 5.06 11.57
C GLY A 215 -14.56 4.42 11.40
N TYR A 216 -15.13 3.84 12.46
CA TYR A 216 -16.53 3.43 12.48
C TYR A 216 -17.45 4.63 12.31
N LYS A 217 -18.56 4.42 11.60
CA LYS A 217 -19.66 5.40 11.54
C LYS A 217 -20.24 5.57 12.94
N ILE A 218 -20.36 6.80 13.41
CA ILE A 218 -20.88 7.14 14.73
C ILE A 218 -22.00 8.18 14.60
N PRO A 219 -22.91 8.25 15.58
CA PRO A 219 -23.87 9.34 15.65
C PRO A 219 -23.15 10.71 15.68
N PRO A 220 -23.63 11.74 14.96
CA PRO A 220 -23.03 13.08 14.94
C PRO A 220 -22.93 13.75 16.32
N SER A 221 -23.76 13.33 17.27
CA SER A 221 -23.79 13.82 18.65
C SER A 221 -22.87 13.04 19.61
N SER A 222 -22.14 12.03 19.13
CA SER A 222 -21.29 11.19 19.98
C SER A 222 -19.99 11.91 20.38
N TYR A 223 -19.90 12.31 21.64
CA TYR A 223 -18.66 12.87 22.24
C TYR A 223 -17.56 11.80 22.39
N PHE A 224 -17.94 10.54 22.58
CA PHE A 224 -17.03 9.40 22.58
C PHE A 224 -17.47 8.38 21.54
N CYS A 225 -16.52 7.72 20.88
CA CYS A 225 -16.83 6.65 19.95
C CYS A 225 -17.31 5.42 20.74
N PRO A 226 -18.51 4.88 20.45
CA PRO A 226 -19.03 3.70 21.14
C PRO A 226 -18.23 2.42 20.83
N PHE A 227 -17.42 2.43 19.77
CA PHE A 227 -16.64 1.27 19.34
C PHE A 227 -15.22 1.23 19.88
N CYS A 228 -14.60 2.38 20.19
CA CYS A 228 -13.21 2.43 20.64
C CYS A 228 -12.94 3.38 21.81
N GLY A 229 -13.98 3.99 22.38
CA GLY A 229 -13.92 4.87 23.55
C GLY A 229 -13.14 6.18 23.36
N SER A 230 -12.66 6.48 22.14
CA SER A 230 -11.92 7.72 21.92
C SER A 230 -12.86 8.91 21.91
N LYS A 231 -12.39 10.04 22.42
CA LYS A 231 -13.07 11.33 22.28
C LYS A 231 -13.09 11.74 20.79
N GLN A 232 -14.19 12.35 20.37
CA GLN A 232 -14.46 12.78 19.00
C GLN A 232 -14.35 14.30 18.84
#